data_AF-Q8J1M6-F1
#
_entry.id   AF-Q8J1M6-F1
#
_cell.length_a   1.000
_cell.length_b   1.000
_cell.length_c   1.000
_cell.angle_alpha   90.00
_cell.angle_beta   90.00
_cell.angle_gamma   90.00
#
_symmetry.space_group_name_H-M   'P 1'
#
loop_
_entity.id
_entity.type
_entity.pdbx_description
1 polymer ?
#
loop_
_entity_poly.entity_id
_entity_poly.type
_entity_poly.pdbx_seq_one_letter_code
_entity_poly.pdbx_strand_id
1 'polypeptide(L)' 'TQLGGEDFDNRLVNHFVNEFKRKNKKDLSTNARALRRLRTACERAKRTLSSAA' A
#
# COMPACT_ATOMS: atom_id res chain seq x y z
N THR A 1 9.61 -9.21 16.97
CA THR A 1 9.26 -9.13 15.55
C THR A 1 7.77 -9.33 15.42
N GLN A 2 7.01 -8.28 15.14
CA GLN A 2 5.55 -8.37 15.08
C GLN A 2 5.17 -8.88 13.69
N LEU A 3 5.27 -10.20 13.51
CA LEU A 3 4.91 -10.91 12.30
C LEU A 3 3.38 -10.94 12.20
N GLY A 4 2.78 -9.92 11.60
CA GLY A 4 1.34 -9.77 11.47
C GLY A 4 0.93 -9.10 10.15
N GLY A 5 -0.38 -9.00 9.93
CA GLY A 5 -0.96 -8.43 8.70
C GLY A 5 -0.48 -7.02 8.36
N GLU A 6 -0.05 -6.26 9.37
CA GLU A 6 0.50 -4.89 9.23
C GLU A 6 1.82 -4.84 8.44
N ASP A 7 2.67 -5.87 8.51
CA ASP A 7 3.90 -5.92 7.72
C ASP A 7 3.57 -6.07 6.22
N PHE A 8 2.56 -6.89 5.93
CA PHE A 8 2.08 -7.09 4.58
C PHE A 8 1.49 -5.81 3.99
N ASP A 9 0.70 -5.06 4.76
CA ASP A 9 0.17 -3.76 4.33
C ASP A 9 1.30 -2.76 4.06
N ASN A 10 2.29 -2.67 4.95
CA ASN A 10 3.44 -1.79 4.76
C ASN A 10 4.25 -2.15 3.50
N ARG A 11 4.42 -3.44 3.22
CA ARG A 11 5.11 -3.92 2.00
C ARG A 11 4.33 -3.61 0.73
N LEU A 12 3.00 -3.78 0.76
CA LEU A 12 2.11 -3.42 -0.36
C LEU A 12 2.17 -1.91 -0.64
N VAL A 13 2.05 -1.10 0.40
CA VAL A 13 2.08 0.37 0.29
C VAL A 13 3.40 0.83 -0.28
N ASN A 14 4.54 0.33 0.24
CA ASN A 14 5.87 0.68 -0.29
C ASN A 14 6.05 0.27 -1.75
N HIS A 15 5.54 -0.90 -2.14
CA HIS A 15 5.56 -1.33 -3.54
C HIS A 15 4.80 -0.35 -4.44
N PHE A 16 3.57 0.00 -4.07
CA PHE A 16 2.74 0.92 -4.87
C PHE A 16 3.26 2.36 -4.88
N VAL A 17 3.87 2.84 -3.79
CA VAL A 17 4.53 4.16 -3.77
C VAL A 17 5.67 4.20 -4.78
N ASN A 18 6.52 3.16 -4.81
CA ASN A 18 7.61 3.07 -5.77
C ASN A 18 7.12 2.94 -7.21
N GLU A 19 6.12 2.10 -7.47
CA GLU A 19 5.51 1.96 -8.79
C GLU A 19 4.87 3.27 -9.27
N PHE A 20 4.16 3.98 -8.39
CA PHE A 20 3.57 5.26 -8.73
C PHE A 20 4.63 6.32 -9.03
N LYS A 21 5.73 6.34 -8.25
CA LYS A 21 6.87 7.22 -8.48
C LYS A 21 7.53 6.94 -9.83
N ARG A 22 7.70 5.68 -10.21
CA ARG A 22 8.24 5.27 -11.52
C ARG A 22 7.33 5.69 -12.68
N LYS A 23 6.02 5.44 -12.57
CA LYS A 23 5.05 5.70 -13.65
C LYS A 23 4.68 7.17 -13.81
N ASN A 24 4.50 7.89 -12.70
CA ASN A 24 3.96 9.26 -12.71
C ASN A 24 5.01 10.33 -12.39
N LYS A 25 6.26 9.94 -12.12
CA LYS A 25 7.35 10.82 -11.66
C LYS A 25 6.96 11.70 -10.45
N LYS A 26 6.00 11.23 -9.64
CA LYS A 26 5.48 11.93 -8.47
C LYS A 26 5.64 11.08 -7.23
N ASP A 27 6.12 11.70 -6.16
CA ASP A 27 6.33 11.01 -4.89
C ASP A 27 5.11 11.14 -3.97
N LEU A 28 4.38 10.04 -3.81
CA LEU A 28 3.20 9.97 -2.92
C LEU A 28 3.56 10.04 -1.44
N SER A 29 4.80 9.73 -1.06
CA SER A 29 5.22 9.70 0.35
C SER A 29 5.19 11.08 1.00
N THR A 30 5.33 12.13 0.19
CA THR A 30 5.27 13.53 0.62
C THR A 30 3.86 13.99 1.04
N ASN A 31 2.82 13.23 0.68
CA ASN A 31 1.43 13.60 0.94
C ASN A 31 0.76 12.60 1.88
N ALA A 32 0.64 12.98 3.16
CA ALA A 32 0.03 12.16 4.20
C ALA A 32 -1.42 11.73 3.88
N ARG A 33 -2.21 12.60 3.23
CA ARG A 33 -3.59 12.27 2.83
C ARG A 33 -3.60 11.21 1.74
N ALA A 34 -2.69 11.30 0.76
CA ALA A 34 -2.57 10.33 -0.31
C ALA A 34 -2.08 8.97 0.22
N LEU A 35 -1.10 8.96 1.13
CA LEU A 35 -0.63 7.75 1.81
C LEU A 35 -1.75 7.05 2.58
N ARG A 36 -2.58 7.80 3.31
CA ARG A 36 -3.71 7.23 4.06
C ARG A 36 -4.74 6.57 3.12
N ARG A 37 -5.04 7.19 1.98
CA ARG A 37 -5.90 6.59 0.95
C ARG A 37 -5.29 5.32 0.35
N LEU A 38 -3.99 5.34 0.09
CA LEU A 38 -3.27 4.17 -0.44
C LEU A 38 -3.29 3.00 0.55
N ARG A 39 -3.07 3.26 1.84
CA ARG A 39 -3.18 2.24 2.91
C ARG A 39 -4.55 1.58 2.94
N THR A 40 -5.64 2.36 2.94
CA THR A 40 -7.00 1.82 2.90
C THR A 40 -7.27 0.99 1.64
N ALA A 41 -6.76 1.41 0.49
CA ALA A 41 -6.88 0.64 -0.75
C ALA A 41 -6.07 -0.68 -0.70
N CYS A 42 -4.87 -0.66 -0.15
CA CYS A 42 -4.01 -1.84 0.02
C CYS A 42 -4.67 -2.87 0.95
N GLU A 43 -5.23 -2.43 2.08
CA GLU A 43 -5.93 -3.33 3.00
C GLU A 43 -7.18 -3.94 2.36
N ARG A 44 -7.97 -3.13 1.63
CA ARG A 44 -9.10 -3.66 0.84
C ARG A 44 -8.65 -4.69 -0.18
N ALA A 45 -7.59 -4.39 -0.95
CA ALA A 45 -7.04 -5.30 -1.94
C ALA A 45 -6.55 -6.60 -1.31
N LYS A 46 -5.80 -6.53 -0.19
CA LYS A 46 -5.36 -7.67 0.60
C LYS A 46 -6.55 -8.54 1.00
N ARG A 47 -7.60 -7.94 1.58
CA ARG A 47 -8.80 -8.67 2.01
C ARG A 47 -9.51 -9.34 0.84
N THR A 48 -9.69 -8.63 -0.27
CA THR A 48 -10.28 -9.17 -1.50
C THR A 48 -9.47 -10.35 -2.03
N LEU A 49 -8.15 -10.22 -2.10
CA LEU A 49 -7.25 -11.29 -2.58
C LEU A 49 -7.21 -12.50 -1.63
N SER A 50 -7.31 -12.28 -0.32
CA SER A 50 -7.42 -13.36 0.66
C SER A 50 -8.77 -14.08 0.62
N SER A 51 -9.85 -13.41 0.19
CA SER A 51 -11.19 -14.01 0.06
C SER A 51 -11.50 -14.52 -1.35
N ALA A 52 -10.71 -14.15 -2.36
CA ALA A 52 -10.87 -14.58 -3.74
C ALA A 52 -10.16 -15.91 -4.04
N ALA A 53 -9.79 -16.66 -2.99
CA ALA A 53 -9.32 -18.03 -3.07
C ALA A 53 -10.47 -19.01 -2.88
#